data_AF-A0A165N606-F1
#
_entry.id   AF-A0A165N606-F1
#
_cell.length_a   1.000
_cell.length_b   1.000
_cell.length_c   1.000
_cell.angle_alpha   90.00
_cell.angle_beta   90.00
_cell.angle_gamma   90.00
#
_symmetry.space_group_name_H-M   'P 1'
#
loop_
_entity.id
_entity.type
_entity.pdbx_description
1 polymer ?
#
loop_
_entity_poly.entity_id
_entity_poly.type
_entity_poly.pdbx_seq_one_letter_code
_entity_poly.pdbx_strand_id
1 'polypeptide(L)'
;MSSDEDDVKVEQANVRRLRDQVKALHLKFWTRPWPDIDLDCTISNAEIGHPVVQPVDSIGAESDDESVPLVDDDFAYGTPPAETKLETLVYSCFKNLESFTTILGLDPLSRVLVVRKEYIDLYEALTNGILSSNRTVIVTGQPGIGKSEFLIYLLLRRLRDGLPTAIQFRHSHYLIFDEKGGAVRFTGSDLPDPRLEKCWALADSNDKVETPCVAFRGGVEKLVQAASPDPSRWKRWVKYHLGYRVVMALPTALEIGAIVRLPRLRRPRLCAQVGTLGPRRPRSLSYARQRQHA
;
A
#
# COMPACT_ATOMS: atom_id res chain seq x y z
N MET A 1 37.71 0.79 22.89
CA MET A 1 36.90 1.42 23.95
C MET A 1 36.35 2.79 23.55
N SER A 2 37.00 3.58 22.68
CA SER A 2 36.43 4.87 22.21
C SER A 2 35.31 4.74 21.16
N SER A 3 35.22 3.62 20.43
CA SER A 3 34.23 3.41 19.37
C SER A 3 32.81 3.21 19.89
N ASP A 4 32.66 2.48 21.00
CA ASP A 4 31.35 1.98 21.42
C ASP A 4 30.52 3.07 22.14
N GLU A 5 31.18 4.07 22.74
CA GLU A 5 30.49 5.21 23.36
C GLU A 5 29.88 6.16 22.34
N ASP A 6 30.48 6.28 21.16
CA ASP A 6 29.99 7.19 20.11
C ASP A 6 28.74 6.61 19.42
N ASP A 7 28.71 5.29 19.19
CA ASP A 7 27.54 4.60 18.63
C ASP A 7 26.30 4.73 19.52
N VAL A 8 26.47 4.56 20.84
CA VAL A 8 25.37 4.71 21.81
C VAL A 8 24.83 6.14 21.82
N LYS A 9 25.71 7.15 21.74
CA LYS A 9 25.28 8.57 21.68
C LYS A 9 24.49 8.86 20.41
N VAL A 10 24.94 8.35 19.26
CA VAL A 10 24.26 8.53 17.97
C VAL A 10 22.88 7.86 17.99
N GLU A 11 22.77 6.65 18.54
CA GLU A 11 21.49 5.96 18.68
C GLU A 11 20.53 6.72 19.59
N GLN A 12 20.97 7.14 20.78
CA GLN A 12 20.15 7.92 21.70
C GLN A 12 19.65 9.23 21.09
N ALA A 13 20.51 9.94 20.35
CA ALA A 13 20.14 11.15 19.63
C ALA A 13 19.07 10.89 18.55
N ASN A 14 19.22 9.81 17.77
CA ASN A 14 18.25 9.40 16.76
C ASN A 14 16.89 9.04 17.39
N VAL A 15 16.89 8.33 18.51
CA VAL A 15 15.67 7.97 19.25
C VAL A 15 14.96 9.20 19.80
N ARG A 16 15.71 10.17 20.35
CA ARG A 16 15.14 11.43 20.82
C ARG A 16 14.50 12.20 19.66
N ARG A 17 15.20 12.34 18.54
CA ARG A 17 14.69 12.99 17.33
C ARG A 17 13.40 12.34 16.83
N LEU A 18 13.36 11.00 16.79
CA LEU A 18 12.18 10.25 16.36
C LEU A 18 10.99 10.50 17.30
N ARG A 19 11.21 10.53 18.62
CA ARG A 19 10.15 10.85 19.60
C ARG A 19 9.58 12.24 19.39
N ASP A 20 10.44 13.24 19.18
CA ASP A 20 10.01 14.62 18.97
C ASP A 20 9.23 14.76 17.65
N GLN A 21 9.68 14.08 16.60
CA GLN A 21 9.00 14.01 15.31
C GLN A 21 7.60 13.36 15.42
N VAL A 22 7.46 12.28 16.19
CA VAL A 22 6.18 11.59 16.39
C VAL A 22 5.20 12.44 17.21
N LYS A 23 5.68 13.17 18.21
CA LYS A 23 4.88 14.16 18.94
C LYS A 23 4.43 15.30 18.01
N ALA A 24 5.32 15.81 17.16
CA ALA A 24 4.99 16.85 16.19
C ALA A 24 3.93 16.39 15.18
N LEU A 25 4.03 15.14 14.67
CA LEU A 25 3.00 14.54 13.83
C LEU A 25 1.64 14.49 14.54
N HIS A 26 1.62 14.01 15.77
CA HIS A 26 0.40 13.93 16.57
C HIS A 26 -0.23 15.32 16.72
N LEU A 27 0.53 16.32 17.17
CA LEU A 27 0.02 17.68 17.34
C LEU A 27 -0.51 18.30 16.03
N LYS A 28 0.10 17.94 14.90
CA LYS A 28 -0.27 18.46 13.59
C LYS A 28 -1.54 17.83 13.03
N PHE A 29 -1.76 16.53 13.23
CA PHE A 29 -2.77 15.77 12.48
C PHE A 29 -3.85 15.09 13.34
N TRP A 30 -3.64 14.93 14.65
CA TRP A 30 -4.64 14.35 15.53
C TRP A 30 -5.88 15.25 15.61
N THR A 31 -7.07 14.67 15.35
CA THR A 31 -8.39 15.35 15.34
C THR A 31 -8.47 16.59 14.44
N ARG A 32 -7.53 16.76 13.51
CA ARG A 32 -7.46 17.90 12.60
C ARG A 32 -7.74 17.45 11.18
N PRO A 33 -8.45 18.25 10.37
CA PRO A 33 -8.55 17.98 8.95
C PRO A 33 -7.14 17.96 8.36
N TRP A 34 -6.93 17.06 7.40
CA TRP A 34 -5.65 17.03 6.72
C TRP A 34 -5.53 18.28 5.84
N PRO A 35 -4.45 19.07 5.98
CA PRO A 35 -4.36 20.38 5.34
C PRO A 35 -4.29 20.32 3.81
N ASP A 36 -3.76 19.22 3.26
CA ASP A 36 -3.41 19.12 1.84
C ASP A 36 -4.03 17.86 1.20
N ILE A 37 -5.36 17.77 1.19
CA ILE A 37 -6.10 16.80 0.38
C ILE A 37 -6.59 17.51 -0.87
N ASP A 38 -6.12 17.07 -2.04
CA ASP A 38 -6.80 17.41 -3.28
C ASP A 38 -7.96 16.42 -3.45
N LEU A 39 -9.19 16.92 -3.49
CA LEU A 39 -10.38 16.08 -3.58
C LEU A 39 -10.77 15.72 -5.02
N ASP A 40 -10.38 16.54 -6.00
CA ASP A 40 -10.91 16.50 -7.37
C ASP A 40 -9.80 16.46 -8.43
N CYS A 41 -8.77 15.65 -8.23
CA CYS A 41 -7.79 15.39 -9.29
C CYS A 41 -8.45 14.59 -10.41
N THR A 42 -8.13 14.90 -11.66
CA THR A 42 -8.63 14.14 -12.82
C THR A 42 -7.50 13.54 -13.61
N ILE A 43 -7.71 12.34 -14.15
CA ILE A 43 -6.86 11.77 -15.19
C ILE A 43 -7.72 11.08 -16.25
N SER A 44 -7.38 11.26 -17.51
CA SER A 44 -8.05 10.57 -18.62
C SER A 44 -7.12 9.58 -19.32
N ASN A 45 -7.70 8.60 -20.04
CA ASN A 45 -6.93 7.65 -20.84
C ASN A 45 -6.03 8.35 -21.88
N ALA A 46 -6.43 9.53 -22.38
CA ALA A 46 -5.62 10.33 -23.30
C ALA A 46 -4.29 10.78 -22.68
N GLU A 47 -4.25 11.02 -21.36
CA GLU A 47 -3.06 11.49 -20.66
C GLU A 47 -2.08 10.38 -20.28
N ILE A 48 -2.53 9.12 -20.25
CA ILE A 48 -1.68 7.97 -19.95
C ILE A 48 -0.82 7.58 -21.16
N GLY A 49 -1.25 8.01 -22.36
CA GLY A 49 -0.69 7.58 -23.63
C GLY A 49 -1.19 6.17 -23.98
N HIS A 50 -1.41 5.92 -25.27
CA HIS A 50 -1.64 4.55 -25.70
C HIS A 50 -0.35 3.75 -25.44
N PRO A 51 -0.45 2.52 -24.90
CA PRO A 51 0.69 1.61 -24.90
C PRO A 51 1.16 1.48 -26.35
N VAL A 52 2.29 2.08 -26.68
CA VAL A 52 2.98 1.78 -27.94
C VAL A 52 3.54 0.39 -27.74
N VAL A 53 2.73 -0.62 -28.08
CA VAL A 53 3.21 -1.99 -28.21
C VAL A 53 4.13 -1.96 -29.41
N GLN A 54 5.43 -1.79 -29.17
CA GLN A 54 6.39 -2.00 -30.22
C GLN A 54 6.24 -3.46 -30.66
N PRO A 55 6.11 -3.73 -31.97
CA PRO A 55 6.16 -5.10 -32.47
C PRO A 55 7.38 -5.75 -31.84
N VAL A 56 7.18 -6.91 -31.21
CA VAL A 56 8.32 -7.71 -30.76
C VAL A 56 8.99 -8.13 -32.06
N ASP A 57 10.05 -7.43 -32.45
CA ASP A 57 10.85 -7.79 -33.61
C ASP A 57 11.20 -9.26 -33.43
N SER A 58 10.64 -10.09 -34.31
CA SER A 58 10.76 -11.53 -34.31
C SER A 58 12.24 -11.89 -34.22
N ILE A 59 12.69 -12.32 -33.04
CA ILE A 59 14.02 -12.87 -32.85
C ILE A 59 14.13 -14.04 -33.83
N GLY A 60 15.05 -13.90 -34.78
CA GLY A 60 15.25 -14.79 -35.91
C GLY A 60 15.25 -16.26 -35.49
N ALA A 61 14.27 -17.00 -35.99
CA ALA A 61 14.35 -18.44 -36.11
C ALA A 61 15.14 -18.74 -37.38
N GLU A 62 16.44 -18.92 -37.25
CA GLU A 62 17.18 -19.77 -38.19
C GLU A 62 16.75 -21.21 -37.94
N SER A 63 15.79 -21.69 -38.73
CA SER A 63 15.57 -23.11 -38.93
C SER A 63 15.08 -23.34 -40.35
N ASP A 64 16.00 -23.79 -41.19
CA ASP A 64 15.73 -24.43 -42.47
C ASP A 64 14.94 -25.72 -42.21
N ASP A 65 13.62 -25.72 -42.43
CA ASP A 65 12.90 -26.96 -42.75
C ASP A 65 11.55 -26.72 -43.44
N GLU A 66 11.15 -27.74 -44.20
CA GLU A 66 10.29 -27.80 -45.37
C GLU A 66 8.83 -27.29 -45.32
N SER A 67 8.41 -26.77 -46.48
CA SER A 67 7.07 -26.77 -47.10
C SER A 67 5.83 -26.68 -46.20
N VAL A 68 5.25 -25.47 -46.13
CA VAL A 68 3.90 -25.24 -45.58
C VAL A 68 2.98 -24.72 -46.70
N PRO A 69 1.71 -25.17 -46.79
CA PRO A 69 0.81 -24.85 -47.90
C PRO A 69 0.41 -23.37 -47.91
N LEU A 70 0.25 -22.84 -49.12
CA LEU A 70 -0.36 -21.53 -49.41
C LEU A 70 -1.77 -21.48 -48.80
N VAL A 71 -1.97 -20.64 -47.78
CA VAL A 71 -3.28 -20.35 -47.19
C VAL A 71 -3.75 -19.01 -47.73
N ASP A 72 -4.98 -19.01 -48.26
CA ASP A 72 -5.60 -17.94 -49.05
C ASP A 72 -5.61 -16.54 -48.39
N ASP A 73 -5.26 -15.55 -49.21
CA ASP A 73 -5.09 -14.11 -48.94
C ASP A 73 -6.40 -13.31 -48.70
N ASP A 74 -7.41 -13.90 -48.06
CA ASP A 74 -8.69 -13.21 -47.78
C ASP A 74 -8.78 -12.62 -46.35
N PHE A 75 -7.66 -12.16 -45.79
CA PHE A 75 -7.65 -11.45 -44.51
C PHE A 75 -8.07 -9.98 -44.70
N ALA A 76 -9.39 -9.78 -44.69
CA ALA A 76 -10.06 -8.49 -44.86
C ALA A 76 -9.44 -7.36 -44.00
N TYR A 77 -9.02 -6.31 -44.68
CA TYR A 77 -8.52 -5.07 -44.10
C TYR A 77 -9.57 -4.38 -43.22
N GLY A 78 -9.25 -4.26 -41.94
CA GLY A 78 -9.52 -3.07 -41.13
C GLY A 78 -10.98 -2.69 -40.93
N THR A 79 -11.64 -3.32 -39.95
CA THR A 79 -12.73 -2.63 -39.24
C THR A 79 -12.15 -1.33 -38.65
N PRO A 80 -12.66 -0.13 -39.00
CA PRO A 80 -12.17 1.11 -38.42
C PRO A 80 -12.28 1.02 -36.90
N PRO A 81 -11.25 1.43 -36.15
CA PRO A 81 -11.23 1.31 -34.71
C PRO A 81 -12.46 2.03 -34.15
N ALA A 82 -13.34 1.27 -33.48
CA ALA A 82 -14.49 1.82 -32.81
C ALA A 82 -14.04 3.00 -31.93
N GLU A 83 -14.76 4.13 -32.02
CA GLU A 83 -14.48 5.33 -31.24
C GLU A 83 -14.25 4.96 -29.77
N THR A 84 -13.01 5.14 -29.32
CA THR A 84 -12.62 4.73 -27.97
C THR A 84 -13.20 5.77 -27.02
N LYS A 85 -14.25 5.39 -26.28
CA LYS A 85 -14.87 6.25 -25.28
C LYS A 85 -13.80 6.79 -24.33
N LEU A 86 -13.69 8.12 -24.24
CA LEU A 86 -12.76 8.79 -23.32
C LEU A 86 -13.19 8.52 -21.87
N GLU A 87 -12.54 7.56 -21.23
CA GLU A 87 -12.72 7.30 -19.80
C GLU A 87 -11.86 8.29 -18.99
N THR A 88 -12.48 8.86 -17.96
CA THR A 88 -11.85 9.79 -17.01
C THR A 88 -12.07 9.28 -15.60
N LEU A 89 -11.02 9.34 -14.78
CA LEU A 89 -11.05 9.04 -13.35
C LEU A 89 -10.92 10.34 -12.56
N VAL A 90 -11.89 10.59 -11.68
CA VAL A 90 -11.76 11.59 -10.61
C VAL A 90 -11.23 10.86 -9.37
N TYR A 91 -10.18 11.39 -8.76
CA TYR A 91 -9.53 10.78 -7.60
C TYR A 91 -9.10 11.84 -6.60
N SER A 92 -8.97 11.41 -5.35
CA SER A 92 -8.41 12.24 -4.29
C SER A 92 -6.97 11.80 -3.96
N CYS A 93 -6.15 12.71 -3.47
CA CYS A 93 -4.81 12.37 -2.98
C CYS A 93 -4.41 13.15 -1.73
N PHE A 94 -3.65 12.49 -0.85
CA PHE A 94 -2.99 13.15 0.28
C PHE A 94 -1.60 13.62 -0.16
N LYS A 95 -1.29 14.90 0.06
CA LYS A 95 0.03 15.48 -0.20
C LYS A 95 0.79 15.72 1.10
N ASN A 96 2.05 16.16 0.95
CA ASN A 96 2.95 16.59 2.02
C ASN A 96 3.21 15.50 3.08
N LEU A 97 3.42 14.27 2.61
CA LEU A 97 3.70 13.11 3.45
C LEU A 97 5.18 12.98 3.87
N GLU A 98 6.04 13.97 3.62
CA GLU A 98 7.48 13.90 3.91
C GLU A 98 7.79 13.62 5.39
N SER A 99 6.94 14.15 6.29
CA SER A 99 7.08 13.88 7.72
C SER A 99 6.86 12.40 8.03
N PHE A 100 5.89 11.76 7.37
CA PHE A 100 5.59 10.34 7.53
C PHE A 100 6.66 9.47 6.90
N THR A 101 7.17 9.81 5.71
CA THR A 101 8.19 8.99 5.05
C THR A 101 9.45 8.88 5.90
N THR A 102 9.88 9.99 6.50
CA THR A 102 11.04 10.01 7.41
C THR A 102 10.82 9.12 8.63
N ILE A 103 9.68 9.31 9.31
CA ILE A 103 9.36 8.65 10.59
C ILE A 103 9.10 7.15 10.40
N LEU A 104 8.34 6.77 9.37
CA LEU A 104 8.03 5.37 9.06
C LEU A 104 9.18 4.67 8.33
N GLY A 105 10.14 5.42 7.77
CA GLY A 105 11.22 4.85 6.95
C GLY A 105 10.76 4.35 5.59
N LEU A 106 9.83 5.07 4.99
CA LEU A 106 9.35 4.82 3.63
C LEU A 106 10.31 5.39 2.61
N ASP A 107 10.15 4.96 1.36
CA ASP A 107 10.84 5.55 0.22
C ASP A 107 10.48 7.05 0.11
N PRO A 108 11.47 7.95 -0.07
CA PRO A 108 11.24 9.37 -0.37
C PRO A 108 10.29 9.66 -1.54
N LEU A 109 10.02 8.69 -2.42
CA LEU A 109 9.06 8.81 -3.53
C LEU A 109 7.59 8.83 -3.08
N SER A 110 7.29 8.38 -1.87
CA SER A 110 5.92 8.30 -1.32
C SER A 110 5.41 9.63 -0.71
N ARG A 111 5.64 10.77 -1.37
CA ARG A 111 5.19 12.09 -0.85
C ARG A 111 3.72 12.38 -1.09
N VAL A 112 3.13 11.67 -2.04
CA VAL A 112 1.72 11.75 -2.37
C VAL A 112 1.12 10.35 -2.31
N LEU A 113 -0.09 10.25 -1.75
CA LEU A 113 -0.85 9.03 -1.68
C LEU A 113 -2.16 9.20 -2.46
N VAL A 114 -2.29 8.50 -3.58
CA VAL A 114 -3.55 8.42 -4.33
C VAL A 114 -4.53 7.55 -3.56
N VAL A 115 -5.72 8.07 -3.32
CA VAL A 115 -6.80 7.30 -2.69
C VAL A 115 -7.49 6.47 -3.76
N ARG A 116 -7.26 5.17 -3.70
CA ARG A 116 -7.93 4.20 -4.58
C ARG A 116 -9.31 3.86 -4.07
N LYS A 117 -10.21 3.47 -4.98
CA LYS A 117 -11.53 2.99 -4.60
C LYS A 117 -11.44 1.79 -3.64
N GLU A 118 -10.51 0.89 -3.92
CA GLU A 118 -10.21 -0.28 -3.07
C GLU A 118 -9.89 0.10 -1.61
N TYR A 119 -9.22 1.24 -1.38
CA TYR A 119 -8.86 1.68 -0.02
C TYR A 119 -10.09 2.12 0.76
N ILE A 120 -11.01 2.80 0.08
CA ILE A 120 -12.28 3.26 0.65
C ILE A 120 -13.14 2.04 0.99
N ASP A 121 -13.31 1.14 0.03
CA ASP A 121 -14.15 -0.06 0.18
C ASP A 121 -13.62 -0.98 1.30
N LEU A 122 -12.28 -1.15 1.39
CA LEU A 122 -11.67 -1.96 2.44
C LEU A 122 -11.73 -1.30 3.83
N TYR A 123 -11.56 0.02 3.91
CA TYR A 123 -11.76 0.74 5.17
C TYR A 123 -13.19 0.60 5.66
N GLU A 124 -14.18 0.76 4.78
CA GLU A 124 -15.60 0.60 5.13
C GLU A 124 -15.88 -0.83 5.59
N ALA A 125 -15.31 -1.84 4.92
CA ALA A 125 -15.42 -3.23 5.33
C ALA A 125 -14.83 -3.47 6.74
N LEU A 126 -13.74 -2.80 7.10
CA LEU A 126 -13.07 -2.90 8.40
C LEU A 126 -13.80 -2.17 9.53
N THR A 127 -14.50 -1.07 9.25
CA THR A 127 -15.20 -0.26 10.26
C THR A 127 -16.64 -0.70 10.44
N ASN A 128 -17.39 -0.79 9.35
CA ASN A 128 -18.85 -0.94 9.37
C ASN A 128 -19.33 -2.21 8.67
N GLY A 129 -18.47 -2.85 7.86
CA GLY A 129 -18.84 -3.98 7.03
C GLY A 129 -18.46 -5.34 7.61
N ILE A 130 -18.23 -6.28 6.69
CA ILE A 130 -18.05 -7.72 7.00
C ILE A 130 -16.80 -8.03 7.82
N LEU A 131 -15.84 -7.10 7.94
CA LEU A 131 -14.57 -7.28 8.66
C LEU A 131 -14.55 -6.51 10.01
N SER A 132 -15.65 -5.86 10.37
CA SER A 132 -15.78 -5.06 11.60
C SER A 132 -15.54 -5.90 12.86
N SER A 133 -16.08 -7.11 12.92
CA SER A 133 -15.94 -8.03 14.05
C SER A 133 -14.62 -8.83 14.06
N ASN A 134 -13.85 -8.81 12.96
CA ASN A 134 -12.58 -9.51 12.90
C ASN A 134 -11.49 -8.74 13.64
N ARG A 135 -10.98 -9.29 14.74
CA ARG A 135 -9.84 -8.71 15.47
C ARG A 135 -8.54 -8.75 14.68
N THR A 136 -8.36 -9.72 13.80
CA THR A 136 -7.15 -9.85 12.98
C THR A 136 -7.53 -9.90 11.51
N VAL A 137 -7.01 -8.98 10.70
CA VAL A 137 -7.22 -8.93 9.26
C VAL A 137 -5.87 -8.87 8.56
N ILE A 138 -5.70 -9.72 7.55
CA ILE A 138 -4.49 -9.81 6.74
C ILE A 138 -4.84 -9.36 5.34
N VAL A 139 -4.22 -8.26 4.93
CA VAL A 139 -4.35 -7.66 3.63
C VAL A 139 -3.18 -8.13 2.77
N THR A 140 -3.48 -8.88 1.72
CA THR A 140 -2.48 -9.46 0.80
C THR A 140 -2.81 -9.16 -0.66
N GLY A 141 -1.95 -9.56 -1.59
CA GLY A 141 -2.08 -9.26 -3.02
C GLY A 141 -0.72 -9.10 -3.68
N GLN A 142 -0.72 -8.91 -5.00
CA GLN A 142 0.51 -8.82 -5.80
C GLN A 142 1.51 -7.78 -5.23
N PRO A 143 2.83 -8.02 -5.34
CA PRO A 143 3.84 -7.01 -5.01
C PRO A 143 3.55 -5.69 -5.75
N GLY A 144 3.78 -4.54 -5.09
CA GLY A 144 3.55 -3.21 -5.70
C GLY A 144 2.08 -2.79 -5.86
N ILE A 145 1.10 -3.61 -5.48
CA ILE A 145 -0.33 -3.29 -5.61
C ILE A 145 -0.82 -2.18 -4.66
N GLY A 146 0.02 -1.65 -3.78
CA GLY A 146 -0.37 -0.57 -2.86
C GLY A 146 -0.83 -1.01 -1.47
N LYS A 147 -0.31 -2.11 -0.90
CA LYS A 147 -0.72 -2.63 0.42
C LYS A 147 -0.22 -1.75 1.57
N SER A 148 1.04 -1.34 1.52
CA SER A 148 1.66 -0.50 2.54
C SER A 148 1.04 0.91 2.51
N GLU A 149 0.74 1.41 1.32
CA GLU A 149 -0.04 2.62 1.05
C GLU A 149 -1.43 2.57 1.66
N PHE A 150 -2.10 1.41 1.61
CA PHE A 150 -3.38 1.22 2.30
C PHE A 150 -3.25 1.36 3.83
N LEU A 151 -2.17 0.85 4.44
CA LEU A 151 -1.94 1.06 5.87
C LEU A 151 -1.69 2.55 6.20
N ILE A 152 -0.99 3.28 5.33
CA ILE A 152 -0.82 4.73 5.49
C ILE A 152 -2.18 5.42 5.38
N TYR A 153 -3.00 5.06 4.39
CA TYR A 153 -4.37 5.56 4.26
C TYR A 153 -5.20 5.33 5.54
N LEU A 154 -5.13 4.12 6.13
CA LEU A 154 -5.78 3.81 7.41
C LEU A 154 -5.27 4.71 8.54
N LEU A 155 -3.95 4.87 8.67
CA LEU A 155 -3.36 5.73 9.69
C LEU A 155 -3.89 7.17 9.56
N LEU A 156 -3.85 7.74 8.35
CA LEU A 156 -4.27 9.11 8.09
C LEU A 156 -5.75 9.34 8.45
N ARG A 157 -6.63 8.42 8.04
CA ARG A 157 -8.06 8.46 8.40
C ARG A 157 -8.26 8.43 9.90
N ARG A 158 -7.61 7.48 10.60
CA ARG A 158 -7.78 7.31 12.04
C ARG A 158 -7.21 8.47 12.86
N LEU A 159 -6.07 9.04 12.46
CA LEU A 159 -5.51 10.23 13.12
C LEU A 159 -6.46 11.43 13.00
N ARG A 160 -7.00 11.67 11.79
CA ARG A 160 -7.99 12.72 11.55
C ARG A 160 -9.24 12.53 12.42
N ASP A 161 -9.68 11.28 12.57
CA ASP A 161 -10.87 10.94 13.35
C ASP A 161 -10.58 10.81 14.86
N GLY A 162 -9.33 11.06 15.31
CA GLY A 162 -8.93 11.00 16.71
C GLY A 162 -8.99 9.59 17.32
N LEU A 163 -8.81 8.56 16.51
CA LEU A 163 -8.94 7.16 16.93
C LEU A 163 -7.58 6.56 17.29
N PRO A 164 -7.44 5.89 18.46
CA PRO A 164 -6.18 5.30 18.87
C PRO A 164 -5.63 4.31 17.85
N THR A 165 -4.38 4.50 17.46
CA THR A 165 -3.75 3.76 16.37
C THR A 165 -2.27 3.53 16.66
N ALA A 166 -1.83 2.29 16.51
CA ALA A 166 -0.43 1.92 16.53
C ALA A 166 0.02 1.48 15.14
N ILE A 167 1.27 1.75 14.78
CA ILE A 167 1.80 1.43 13.45
C ILE A 167 3.24 0.92 13.52
N GLN A 168 3.54 -0.15 12.78
CA GLN A 168 4.84 -0.79 12.70
C GLN A 168 5.26 -0.98 11.24
N PHE A 169 6.26 -0.22 10.81
CA PHE A 169 6.92 -0.34 9.50
C PHE A 169 8.38 -0.82 9.61
N ARG A 170 8.92 -0.87 10.83
CA ARG A 170 10.29 -1.28 11.13
C ARG A 170 10.31 -2.38 12.19
N HIS A 171 11.38 -3.17 12.19
CA HIS A 171 11.52 -4.26 13.15
C HIS A 171 11.79 -3.76 14.57
N SER A 172 12.48 -2.64 14.72
CA SER A 172 13.01 -2.20 16.02
C SER A 172 12.00 -1.45 16.88
N HIS A 173 11.01 -0.82 16.27
CA HIS A 173 10.02 -0.02 16.98
C HIS A 173 8.68 0.06 16.27
N TYR A 174 7.67 0.45 17.03
CA TYR A 174 6.36 0.85 16.57
C TYR A 174 5.99 2.21 17.17
N LEU A 175 5.05 2.87 16.53
CA LEU A 175 4.53 4.17 16.95
C LEU A 175 3.12 3.97 17.47
N ILE A 176 2.70 4.79 18.43
CA ILE A 176 1.33 4.79 18.95
C ILE A 176 0.84 6.24 18.99
N PHE A 177 -0.37 6.47 18.52
CA PHE A 177 -1.08 7.75 18.56
C PHE A 177 -2.41 7.54 19.28
N ASP A 178 -2.65 8.32 20.33
CA ASP A 178 -3.89 8.33 21.11
C ASP A 178 -4.18 9.75 21.63
N GLU A 179 -5.17 9.92 22.50
CA GLU A 179 -5.49 11.20 23.13
C GLU A 179 -4.35 11.78 24.00
N LYS A 180 -3.41 10.95 24.44
CA LYS A 180 -2.25 11.35 25.27
C LYS A 180 -1.06 11.80 24.43
N GLY A 181 -1.08 11.57 23.12
CA GLY A 181 -0.01 11.96 22.22
C GLY A 181 0.63 10.82 21.44
N GLY A 182 1.54 11.20 20.54
CA GLY A 182 2.41 10.30 19.83
C GLY A 182 3.54 9.75 20.72
N ALA A 183 3.77 8.44 20.68
CA ALA A 183 4.90 7.79 21.36
C ALA A 183 5.61 6.77 20.47
N VAL A 184 6.91 6.60 20.72
CA VAL A 184 7.76 5.56 20.13
C VAL A 184 7.98 4.45 21.16
N ARG A 185 7.83 3.20 20.73
CA ARG A 185 8.08 2.01 21.55
C ARG A 185 8.94 1.00 20.81
N PHE A 186 9.88 0.41 21.51
CA PHE A 186 10.75 -0.61 20.94
C PHE A 186 10.08 -1.99 21.02
N THR A 187 10.29 -2.82 20.01
CA THR A 187 9.65 -4.13 19.92
C THR A 187 10.22 -5.16 20.90
N GLY A 188 11.44 -4.93 21.40
CA GLY A 188 12.10 -5.78 22.38
C GLY A 188 11.85 -5.40 23.85
N SER A 189 10.97 -4.44 24.14
CA SER A 189 10.64 -4.12 25.54
C SER A 189 9.74 -5.21 26.14
N ASP A 190 10.07 -5.67 27.36
CA ASP A 190 9.38 -6.78 28.01
C ASP A 190 7.91 -6.51 28.36
N LEU A 191 7.53 -5.23 28.49
CA LEU A 191 6.17 -4.84 28.84
C LEU A 191 5.47 -4.16 27.66
N PRO A 192 4.29 -4.66 27.22
CA PRO A 192 3.48 -3.97 26.22
C PRO A 192 2.96 -2.64 26.78
N ASP A 193 2.87 -1.62 25.92
CA ASP A 193 2.29 -0.34 26.33
C ASP A 193 0.78 -0.52 26.55
N PRO A 194 0.22 -0.16 27.73
CA PRO A 194 -1.20 -0.37 28.04
C PRO A 194 -2.14 0.39 27.09
N ARG A 195 -1.65 1.41 26.38
CA ARG A 195 -2.44 2.15 25.37
C ARG A 195 -2.84 1.26 24.18
N LEU A 196 -2.13 0.16 23.96
CA LEU A 196 -2.39 -0.74 22.83
C LEU A 196 -3.78 -1.37 22.89
N GLU A 197 -4.35 -1.58 24.08
CA GLU A 197 -5.63 -2.29 24.25
C GLU A 197 -6.79 -1.64 23.49
N LYS A 198 -6.71 -0.32 23.30
CA LYS A 198 -7.69 0.49 22.55
C LYS A 198 -7.25 0.82 21.12
N CYS A 199 -6.06 0.38 20.72
CA CYS A 199 -5.49 0.73 19.44
C CYS A 199 -5.91 -0.26 18.36
N TRP A 200 -6.12 0.28 17.15
CA TRP A 200 -5.88 -0.50 15.95
C TRP A 200 -4.39 -0.53 15.67
N ALA A 201 -3.81 -1.71 15.55
CA ALA A 201 -2.42 -1.90 15.16
C ALA A 201 -2.31 -2.17 13.66
N LEU A 202 -1.46 -1.39 12.99
CA LEU A 202 -1.19 -1.46 11.56
C LEU A 202 0.24 -2.00 11.39
N ALA A 203 0.39 -3.19 10.83
CA ALA A 203 1.69 -3.83 10.66
C ALA A 203 1.99 -4.06 9.18
N ASP A 204 3.07 -3.46 8.70
CA ASP A 204 3.56 -3.70 7.34
C ASP A 204 4.55 -4.85 7.35
N SER A 205 4.10 -6.06 7.01
CA SER A 205 4.97 -7.23 6.93
C SER A 205 5.76 -7.26 5.62
N ASN A 206 6.82 -6.47 5.61
CA ASN A 206 7.77 -6.29 4.51
C ASN A 206 9.10 -7.04 4.79
N ASP A 207 10.12 -6.80 3.97
CA ASP A 207 11.43 -7.45 4.12
C ASP A 207 12.11 -7.18 5.48
N LYS A 208 11.75 -6.07 6.13
CA LYS A 208 12.25 -5.68 7.45
C LYS A 208 11.41 -6.25 8.58
N VAL A 209 10.12 -6.55 8.34
CA VAL A 209 9.20 -7.02 9.37
C VAL A 209 8.52 -8.29 8.87
N GLU A 210 9.04 -9.44 9.24
CA GLU A 210 8.43 -10.70 8.82
C GLU A 210 7.04 -10.91 9.44
N THR A 211 6.90 -10.56 10.72
CA THR A 211 5.65 -10.71 11.46
C THR A 211 5.43 -9.51 12.39
N PRO A 212 4.16 -9.17 12.71
CA PRO A 212 3.85 -8.13 13.69
C PRO A 212 4.59 -8.38 15.01
N CYS A 213 5.03 -7.32 15.69
CA CYS A 213 5.71 -7.42 16.98
C CYS A 213 4.83 -8.10 18.04
N VAL A 214 5.44 -8.70 19.06
CA VAL A 214 4.73 -9.46 20.11
C VAL A 214 3.64 -8.62 20.78
N ALA A 215 3.90 -7.33 21.01
CA ALA A 215 2.92 -6.40 21.60
C ALA A 215 1.62 -6.32 20.78
N PHE A 216 1.70 -6.37 19.45
CA PHE A 216 0.52 -6.34 18.56
C PHE A 216 -0.26 -7.66 18.55
N ARG A 217 0.35 -8.77 18.96
CA ARG A 217 -0.22 -10.11 18.84
C ARG A 217 -1.30 -10.41 19.88
N GLY A 218 -1.21 -9.79 21.05
CA GLY A 218 -2.12 -10.05 22.17
C GLY A 218 -2.75 -8.80 22.78
N GLY A 219 -2.19 -7.61 22.53
CA GLY A 219 -2.52 -6.41 23.29
C GLY A 219 -3.38 -5.38 22.56
N VAL A 220 -3.97 -5.69 21.40
CA VAL A 220 -4.63 -4.68 20.54
C VAL A 220 -6.10 -4.97 20.29
N GLU A 221 -6.88 -3.91 20.05
CA GLU A 221 -8.30 -4.03 19.71
C GLU A 221 -8.47 -4.76 18.38
N LYS A 222 -7.77 -4.27 17.35
CA LYS A 222 -7.75 -4.82 15.99
C LYS A 222 -6.33 -4.76 15.41
N LEU A 223 -5.89 -5.83 14.76
CA LEU A 223 -4.64 -5.91 14.01
C LEU A 223 -4.95 -5.99 12.51
N VAL A 224 -4.43 -5.03 11.75
CA VAL A 224 -4.44 -5.05 10.28
C VAL A 224 -3.00 -5.21 9.80
N GLN A 225 -2.73 -6.36 9.19
CA GLN A 225 -1.41 -6.71 8.67
C GLN A 225 -1.41 -6.63 7.14
N ALA A 226 -0.57 -5.80 6.54
CA ALA A 226 -0.24 -5.92 5.12
C ALA A 226 0.85 -6.99 4.97
N ALA A 227 0.66 -7.96 4.07
CA ALA A 227 1.63 -9.05 3.89
C ALA A 227 1.81 -9.43 2.41
N SER A 228 2.98 -9.98 2.10
CA SER A 228 3.25 -10.68 0.83
C SER A 228 2.19 -11.75 0.53
N PRO A 229 1.90 -12.06 -0.75
CA PRO A 229 1.02 -13.17 -1.12
C PRO A 229 1.56 -14.54 -0.72
N ASP A 230 2.86 -14.63 -0.42
CA ASP A 230 3.48 -15.86 0.08
C ASP A 230 2.81 -16.33 1.40
N PRO A 231 2.17 -17.52 1.40
CA PRO A 231 1.54 -18.08 2.58
C PRO A 231 2.48 -18.25 3.78
N SER A 232 3.79 -18.40 3.58
CA SER A 232 4.76 -18.52 4.67
C SER A 232 4.68 -17.36 5.67
N ARG A 233 4.35 -16.16 5.16
CA ARG A 233 4.31 -14.90 5.93
C ARG A 233 3.08 -14.73 6.82
N TRP A 234 1.98 -15.44 6.52
CA TRP A 234 0.69 -15.19 7.19
C TRP A 234 -0.08 -16.45 7.59
N LYS A 235 0.19 -17.63 7.00
CA LYS A 235 -0.61 -18.85 7.22
C LYS A 235 -0.58 -19.31 8.67
N ARG A 236 0.61 -19.29 9.30
CA ARG A 236 0.74 -19.61 10.73
C ARG A 236 -0.06 -18.62 11.58
N TRP A 237 -0.03 -17.35 11.21
CA TRP A 237 -0.72 -16.27 11.93
C TRP A 237 -2.24 -16.42 11.88
N VAL A 238 -2.81 -16.63 10.69
CA VAL A 238 -4.25 -16.88 10.49
C VAL A 238 -4.76 -18.02 11.36
N LYS A 239 -4.00 -19.13 11.40
CA LYS A 239 -4.40 -20.35 12.12
C LYS A 239 -4.59 -20.10 13.61
N TYR A 240 -3.69 -19.34 14.25
CA TYR A 240 -3.72 -19.16 15.71
C TYR A 240 -4.55 -17.97 16.17
N HIS A 241 -4.79 -16.98 15.31
CA HIS A 241 -5.45 -15.72 15.69
C HIS A 241 -6.82 -15.50 15.01
N LEU A 242 -7.41 -16.57 14.45
CA LEU A 242 -8.68 -16.53 13.71
C LEU A 242 -8.70 -15.39 12.67
N GLY A 243 -7.56 -15.20 12.01
CA GLY A 243 -7.34 -14.07 11.11
C GLY A 243 -8.20 -14.17 9.85
N TYR A 244 -8.71 -13.03 9.38
CA TYR A 244 -9.41 -12.96 8.11
C TYR A 244 -8.46 -12.48 7.02
N ARG A 245 -8.32 -13.25 5.93
CA ARG A 245 -7.47 -12.88 4.81
C ARG A 245 -8.28 -12.18 3.72
N VAL A 246 -7.84 -11.00 3.32
CA VAL A 246 -8.38 -10.19 2.22
C VAL A 246 -7.30 -10.06 1.15
N VAL A 247 -7.66 -10.32 -0.10
CA VAL A 247 -6.79 -10.09 -1.26
C VAL A 247 -7.23 -8.79 -1.92
N MET A 248 -6.34 -7.80 -1.97
CA MET A 248 -6.61 -6.51 -2.61
C MET A 248 -6.75 -6.66 -4.12
N ALA A 249 -7.68 -5.90 -4.70
CA ALA A 249 -7.81 -5.76 -6.15
C ALA A 249 -6.62 -5.02 -6.77
N LEU A 250 -6.30 -5.37 -8.03
CA LEU A 250 -5.31 -4.66 -8.85
C LEU A 250 -5.78 -3.22 -9.11
N PRO A 251 -4.85 -2.24 -9.17
CA PRO A 251 -5.21 -0.89 -9.58
C PRO A 251 -5.69 -0.87 -11.03
N THR A 252 -6.63 0.03 -11.32
CA THR A 252 -7.06 0.26 -12.71
C THR A 252 -5.96 0.98 -13.49
N ALA A 253 -6.01 0.97 -14.83
CA ALA A 253 -5.06 1.71 -15.66
C ALA A 253 -5.05 3.21 -15.30
N LEU A 254 -6.23 3.80 -15.06
CA LEU A 254 -6.37 5.19 -14.63
C LEU A 254 -5.78 5.45 -13.24
N GLU A 255 -5.95 4.53 -12.28
CA GLU A 255 -5.30 4.63 -10.96
C GLU A 255 -3.78 4.56 -11.06
N ILE A 256 -3.25 3.64 -11.89
CA ILE A 256 -1.80 3.55 -12.18
C ILE A 256 -1.32 4.86 -12.79
N GLY A 257 -2.04 5.39 -13.80
CA GLY A 257 -1.75 6.67 -14.42
C GLY A 257 -1.70 7.81 -13.39
N ALA A 258 -2.66 7.87 -12.48
CA ALA A 258 -2.70 8.86 -11.40
C ALA A 258 -1.47 8.75 -10.49
N ILE A 259 -1.15 7.54 -10.02
CA ILE A 259 0.02 7.28 -9.16
C ILE A 259 1.31 7.72 -9.86
N VAL A 260 1.48 7.34 -11.12
CA VAL A 260 2.71 7.61 -11.88
C VAL A 260 2.80 9.08 -12.31
N ARG A 261 1.69 9.78 -12.49
CA ARG A 261 1.66 11.21 -12.84
C ARG A 261 2.17 12.11 -11.71
N LEU A 262 1.97 11.73 -10.46
CA LEU A 262 2.27 12.61 -9.32
C LEU A 262 3.77 12.88 -9.12
N PRO A 263 4.69 11.91 -9.26
CA PRO A 263 6.12 12.19 -9.34
C PRO A 263 6.52 13.06 -10.55
N ARG A 264 5.75 13.01 -11.64
CA ARG A 264 6.05 13.70 -12.92
C ARG A 264 5.76 15.20 -12.89
N LEU A 265 5.02 15.71 -11.90
CA LEU A 265 4.83 17.16 -11.67
C LEU A 265 6.15 17.91 -11.36
N ARG A 266 7.29 17.21 -11.25
CA ARG A 266 8.63 17.84 -11.18
C ARG A 266 9.69 17.35 -12.16
N ARG A 267 9.52 16.26 -12.94
CA ARG A 267 10.50 15.80 -13.95
C ARG A 267 9.85 15.09 -15.16
N PRO A 268 9.99 15.58 -16.41
CA PRO A 268 9.16 15.13 -17.56
C PRO A 268 9.45 13.77 -18.25
N ARG A 269 10.46 12.96 -17.87
CA ARG A 269 11.05 11.96 -18.81
C ARG A 269 10.62 10.47 -18.69
N LEU A 270 9.54 10.09 -18.00
CA LEU A 270 9.26 8.66 -17.68
C LEU A 270 7.94 8.07 -18.24
N CYS A 271 7.28 8.69 -19.20
CA CYS A 271 5.97 8.24 -19.73
C CYS A 271 5.97 6.92 -20.50
N ALA A 272 7.09 6.50 -21.09
CA ALA A 272 7.12 5.40 -22.05
C ALA A 272 6.90 3.98 -21.46
N GLN A 273 6.96 3.79 -20.14
CA GLN A 273 6.97 2.45 -19.51
C GLN A 273 5.62 1.97 -18.95
N VAL A 274 4.57 2.80 -18.92
CA VAL A 274 3.27 2.37 -18.35
C VAL A 274 2.56 1.37 -19.28
N GLY A 275 2.86 1.42 -20.58
CA GLY A 275 2.23 0.55 -21.58
C GLY A 275 2.64 -0.92 -21.54
N THR A 276 3.74 -1.26 -20.89
CA THR A 276 4.23 -2.66 -20.78
C THR A 276 3.68 -3.41 -19.57
N LEU A 277 2.99 -2.73 -18.64
CA LEU A 277 2.44 -3.30 -17.39
C LEU A 277 0.92 -3.59 -17.49
N GLY A 278 0.44 -3.97 -18.67
CA GLY A 278 -0.99 -4.13 -18.95
C GLY A 278 -1.70 -5.13 -17.99
N PRO A 279 -2.89 -4.79 -17.47
CA PRO A 279 -3.64 -5.68 -16.58
C PRO A 279 -4.26 -6.86 -17.36
N ARG A 280 -4.00 -8.09 -16.91
CA ARG A 280 -4.87 -9.23 -17.27
C ARG A 280 -6.23 -8.99 -16.61
N ARG A 281 -7.29 -8.91 -17.42
CA ARG A 281 -8.67 -8.54 -17.01
C ARG A 281 -9.07 -9.14 -15.65
N PRO A 282 -9.46 -8.33 -14.65
CA PRO A 282 -10.04 -8.86 -13.43
C PRO A 282 -11.47 -9.34 -13.71
N ARG A 283 -11.84 -10.51 -13.19
CA ARG A 283 -13.24 -10.84 -12.92
C ARG A 283 -13.72 -9.92 -11.79
N SER A 284 -14.88 -9.30 -11.97
CA SER A 284 -15.52 -8.41 -11.00
C SER A 284 -15.57 -9.00 -9.59
N LEU A 285 -15.49 -8.13 -8.59
CA LEU A 285 -15.64 -8.41 -7.16
C LEU A 285 -16.75 -9.43 -6.88
N SER A 286 -16.35 -10.67 -6.62
CA SER A 286 -17.02 -11.52 -5.64
C SER A 286 -16.04 -11.65 -4.49
N TYR A 287 -16.45 -11.27 -3.27
CA TYR A 287 -15.70 -11.62 -2.08
C TYR A 287 -15.68 -13.15 -1.98
N ALA A 288 -14.64 -13.78 -2.52
CA ALA A 288 -14.45 -15.21 -2.41
C ALA A 288 -14.21 -15.53 -0.93
N ARG A 289 -15.25 -16.06 -0.29
CA ARG A 289 -15.26 -16.51 1.11
C ARG A 289 -14.38 -17.76 1.23
N GLN A 290 -13.05 -17.60 1.23
CA GLN A 290 -12.16 -18.70 1.62
C GLN A 290 -12.09 -18.76 3.15
N ARG A 291 -13.15 -19.29 3.77
CA ARG A 291 -13.02 -19.94 5.07
C ARG A 291 -12.17 -21.18 4.85
N GLN A 292 -10.87 -21.09 5.12
CA GLN A 292 -10.10 -22.30 5.37
C GLN A 292 -10.51 -22.78 6.76
N HIS A 293 -11.52 -23.65 6.82
CA HIS A 293 -11.71 -24.50 7.98
C HIS A 293 -10.48 -25.39 8.06
N ALA A 294 -9.69 -25.19 9.11
CA ALA A 294 -8.64 -26.11 9.53
C ALA A 294 -9.25 -27.16 10.47
#